data_AF-A0A6L8G6Y2-F1
#
_entry.id   AF-A0A6L8G6Y2-F1
#
_cell.length_a   1.000
_cell.length_b   1.000
_cell.length_c   1.000
_cell.angle_alpha   90.00
_cell.angle_beta   90.00
_cell.angle_gamma   90.00
#
_symmetry.space_group_name_H-M   'P 1'
#
loop_
_entity.id
_entity.type
_entity.pdbx_description
1 polymer ?
#
loop_
_entity_poly.entity_id
_entity_poly.type
_entity_poly.pdbx_seq_one_letter_code
_entity_poly.pdbx_strand_id
1 'polypeptide(L)'
;MGTTRIRIDPDDPSTFPKGRIDPAKVDATTEADIARQAREDDADAMQDMARYTRRIRRRLGLSQTELARRIDVSPETIRNWEQGKRGPTGAARALLRVLDKAPETALRVLT
;
A
#
# COMPACT_ATOMS: atom_id res chain seq x y z
N MET A 1 -1.68 2.98 25.37
CA MET A 1 -1.41 4.06 24.40
C MET A 1 -2.58 5.03 24.45
N GLY A 2 -2.35 6.30 24.82
CA GLY A 2 -3.40 7.32 24.87
C GLY A 2 -3.55 8.00 23.51
N THR A 3 -4.78 8.18 23.03
CA THR A 3 -5.05 8.90 21.78
C THR A 3 -5.10 10.39 22.07
N THR A 4 -4.15 11.17 21.54
CA THR A 4 -4.22 12.63 21.56
C THR A 4 -5.12 13.10 20.41
N ARG A 5 -6.26 13.73 20.72
CA ARG A 5 -7.13 14.36 19.71
C ARG A 5 -6.67 15.80 19.48
N ILE A 6 -6.41 16.15 18.22
CA ILE A 6 -6.02 17.50 17.80
C ILE A 6 -7.09 17.99 16.83
N ARG A 7 -7.60 19.21 17.03
CA ARG A 7 -8.54 19.87 16.12
C ARG A 7 -7.72 20.76 15.18
N ILE A 8 -7.89 20.56 13.89
CA ILE A 8 -7.17 21.27 12.81
C ILE A 8 -8.23 21.90 11.91
N ASP A 9 -8.02 23.16 11.56
CA ASP A 9 -8.75 23.86 10.50
C ASP A 9 -7.90 23.86 9.21
N PRO A 10 -8.34 23.20 8.13
CA PRO A 10 -7.57 23.16 6.88
C PRO A 10 -7.35 24.53 6.23
N ASP A 11 -8.25 25.48 6.47
CA ASP A 11 -8.22 26.80 5.83
C ASP A 11 -7.41 27.84 6.64
N ASP A 12 -7.03 27.49 7.88
CA ASP A 12 -6.16 28.30 8.74
C ASP A 12 -4.88 27.53 9.12
N PRO A 13 -3.75 27.80 8.42
CA PRO A 13 -2.48 27.15 8.68
C PRO A 13 -1.92 27.33 10.09
N SER A 14 -2.40 28.33 10.85
CA SER A 14 -1.98 28.55 12.23
C SER A 14 -2.54 27.49 13.21
N THR A 15 -3.59 26.78 12.81
CA THR A 15 -4.19 25.68 13.57
C THR A 15 -3.43 24.36 13.43
N PHE A 16 -2.51 24.27 12.46
CA PHE A 16 -1.68 23.09 12.31
C PHE A 16 -0.74 22.96 13.52
N PRO A 17 -0.62 21.76 14.11
CA PRO A 17 0.36 21.53 15.16
C PRO A 17 1.76 21.83 14.59
N LYS A 18 2.51 22.72 15.26
CA LYS A 18 3.91 22.97 14.90
C LYS A 18 4.66 21.64 14.98
N GLY A 19 5.06 21.12 13.82
CA GLY A 19 5.86 19.91 13.72
C GLY A 19 7.13 20.07 14.55
N ARG A 20 7.43 19.09 15.40
CA ARG A 20 8.71 19.03 16.11
C ARG A 20 9.65 18.19 15.28
N ILE A 21 10.63 18.84 14.66
CA ILE A 21 11.78 18.17 14.06
C ILE A 21 13.01 18.47 14.91
N ASP A 22 13.98 17.56 14.91
CA ASP A 22 15.31 17.83 15.40
C ASP A 22 16.13 18.43 14.24
N PRO A 23 16.37 19.75 14.22
CA PRO A 23 17.04 20.40 13.09
C PRO A 23 18.47 19.90 12.92
N ALA A 24 19.18 19.61 14.02
CA ALA A 24 20.55 19.10 13.94
C ALA A 24 20.60 17.72 13.28
N LYS A 25 19.59 16.87 13.54
CA LYS A 25 19.46 15.57 12.87
C LYS A 25 19.17 15.71 11.38
N VAL A 26 18.31 16.66 11.00
CA VAL A 26 17.99 16.91 9.59
C VAL A 26 19.22 17.38 8.83
N ASP A 27 19.92 18.39 9.36
CA ASP A 27 21.11 18.96 8.72
C ASP A 27 22.28 17.95 8.62
N ALA A 28 22.36 17.00 9.55
CA ALA A 28 23.36 15.93 9.53
C ALA A 28 23.01 14.75 8.60
N THR A 29 21.79 14.71 8.04
CA THR A 29 21.37 13.59 7.18
C THR A 29 22.02 13.70 5.81
N THR A 30 22.83 12.71 5.45
CA THR A 30 23.58 12.71 4.18
C THR A 30 22.73 12.18 3.02
N GLU A 31 23.14 12.46 1.78
CA GLU A 31 22.53 11.86 0.57
C GLU A 31 22.54 10.32 0.61
N ALA A 32 23.58 9.72 1.19
CA ALA A 32 23.66 8.28 1.36
C ALA A 32 22.63 7.75 2.37
N ASP A 33 22.35 8.52 3.42
CA ASP A 33 21.29 8.19 4.38
C ASP A 33 19.91 8.31 3.76
N ILE A 34 19.65 9.40 3.01
CA ILE A 34 18.39 9.60 2.28
C ILE A 34 18.15 8.44 1.31
N ALA A 35 19.15 8.07 0.51
CA ALA A 35 19.02 6.97 -0.46
C ALA A 35 18.84 5.60 0.23
N ARG A 36 19.39 5.40 1.43
CA ARG A 36 19.14 4.19 2.22
C ARG A 36 17.71 4.16 2.75
N GLN A 37 17.27 5.24 3.39
CA GLN A 37 15.91 5.36 3.95
C GLN A 37 14.84 5.21 2.87
N ALA A 38 15.01 5.87 1.72
CA ALA A 38 14.09 5.72 0.59
C ALA A 38 13.95 4.27 0.12
N ARG A 39 15.07 3.52 0.07
CA ARG A 39 15.04 2.09 -0.29
C ARG A 39 14.37 1.23 0.77
N GLU A 40 14.54 1.56 2.04
CA GLU A 40 13.86 0.89 3.16
C GLU A 40 12.35 1.14 3.10
N ASP A 41 11.93 2.39 2.93
CA ASP A 41 10.53 2.80 2.79
C ASP A 41 9.87 2.12 1.57
N ASP A 42 10.55 2.10 0.42
CA ASP A 42 10.07 1.43 -0.79
C ASP A 42 9.90 -0.09 -0.57
N ALA A 43 10.82 -0.72 0.16
CA ALA A 43 10.74 -2.14 0.49
C ALA A 43 9.55 -2.43 1.42
N ASP A 44 9.35 -1.61 2.44
CA ASP A 44 8.22 -1.73 3.37
C ASP A 44 6.88 -1.52 2.65
N ALA A 45 6.79 -0.50 1.78
CA ALA A 45 5.62 -0.27 0.95
C ALA A 45 5.32 -1.46 0.02
N MET A 46 6.35 -2.09 -0.55
CA MET A 46 6.21 -3.29 -1.36
C MET A 46 5.67 -4.47 -0.55
N GLN A 47 6.16 -4.66 0.68
CA GLN A 47 5.68 -5.71 1.57
C GLN A 47 4.24 -5.46 2.05
N ASP A 48 3.85 -4.22 2.30
CA ASP A 48 2.47 -3.86 2.60
C ASP A 48 1.53 -4.16 1.44
N MET A 49 1.93 -3.83 0.22
CA MET A 49 1.16 -4.14 -0.99
C MET A 49 1.03 -5.67 -1.19
N ALA A 50 2.08 -6.43 -0.87
CA ALA A 50 2.06 -7.89 -0.89
C ALA A 50 1.05 -8.46 0.12
N ARG A 51 1.10 -7.98 1.37
CA ARG A 51 0.15 -8.35 2.43
C ARG A 51 -1.29 -8.01 2.04
N TYR A 52 -1.51 -6.82 1.48
CA TYR A 52 -2.82 -6.36 1.03
C TYR A 52 -3.39 -7.26 -0.09
N THR A 53 -2.59 -7.57 -1.11
CA THR A 53 -2.98 -8.46 -2.22
C THR A 53 -3.39 -9.84 -1.71
N ARG A 54 -2.53 -10.43 -0.85
CA ARG A 54 -2.79 -11.74 -0.24
C ARG A 54 -4.04 -11.74 0.64
N ARG A 55 -4.29 -10.65 1.37
CA ARG A 55 -5.46 -10.47 2.23
C ARG A 55 -6.74 -10.46 1.42
N ILE A 56 -6.81 -9.69 0.33
CA ILE A 56 -7.98 -9.66 -0.56
C ILE A 56 -8.26 -11.06 -1.08
N ARG A 57 -7.26 -11.70 -1.68
CA ARG A 57 -7.41 -13.04 -2.26
C ARG A 57 -7.99 -14.04 -1.26
N ARG A 58 -7.41 -14.09 -0.05
CA ARG A 58 -7.83 -15.00 1.01
C ARG A 58 -9.24 -14.70 1.50
N ARG A 59 -9.61 -13.43 1.64
CA ARG A 59 -10.97 -13.02 2.04
C ARG A 59 -12.02 -13.43 1.01
N LEU A 60 -11.66 -13.46 -0.27
CA LEU A 60 -12.52 -13.94 -1.36
C LEU A 60 -12.54 -15.48 -1.49
N GLY A 61 -11.78 -16.20 -0.67
CA GLY A 61 -11.71 -17.66 -0.73
C GLY A 61 -10.98 -18.22 -1.96
N LEU A 62 -10.16 -17.40 -2.63
CA LEU A 62 -9.53 -17.78 -3.91
C LEU A 62 -8.11 -18.34 -3.72
N SER A 63 -7.75 -19.32 -4.55
CA SER A 63 -6.36 -19.69 -4.81
C SER A 63 -5.64 -18.62 -5.64
N GLN A 64 -4.30 -18.66 -5.66
CA GLN A 64 -3.50 -17.72 -6.49
C GLN A 64 -3.89 -17.82 -7.98
N THR A 65 -4.09 -19.05 -8.47
CA THR A 65 -4.49 -19.30 -9.86
C THR A 65 -5.90 -18.79 -10.16
N GLU A 66 -6.85 -18.91 -9.24
CA GLU A 66 -8.21 -18.39 -9.42
C GLU A 66 -8.26 -16.87 -9.43
N LEU A 67 -7.49 -16.21 -8.57
CA LEU A 67 -7.37 -14.74 -8.64
C LEU A 67 -6.72 -14.33 -9.96
N ALA A 68 -5.61 -14.98 -10.33
CA ALA A 68 -4.89 -14.70 -11.56
C ALA A 68 -5.79 -14.76 -12.79
N ARG A 69 -6.60 -15.83 -12.91
CA ARG A 69 -7.60 -15.98 -13.98
C ARG A 69 -8.63 -14.85 -13.97
N ARG A 70 -9.21 -14.52 -12.81
CA ARG A 70 -10.27 -13.48 -12.73
C ARG A 70 -9.80 -12.09 -13.12
N ILE A 71 -8.54 -11.75 -12.86
CA ILE A 71 -8.00 -10.42 -13.18
C ILE A 71 -7.04 -10.43 -14.39
N ASP A 72 -7.10 -11.50 -15.18
CA ASP A 72 -6.34 -11.70 -16.43
C ASP A 72 -4.83 -11.43 -16.31
N VAL A 73 -4.18 -12.11 -15.36
CA VAL A 73 -2.72 -12.12 -15.21
C VAL A 73 -2.20 -13.53 -15.00
N SER A 74 -0.89 -13.74 -15.13
CA SER A 74 -0.30 -15.05 -14.85
C SER A 74 -0.32 -15.39 -13.35
N PRO A 75 -0.43 -16.67 -12.95
CA PRO A 75 -0.28 -17.08 -11.55
C PRO A 75 1.07 -16.68 -10.95
N GLU A 76 2.12 -16.61 -11.77
CA GLU A 76 3.43 -16.11 -11.37
C GLU A 76 3.38 -14.62 -11.00
N THR A 77 2.61 -13.82 -11.72
CA THR A 77 2.41 -12.39 -11.39
C THR A 77 1.79 -12.23 -10.01
N ILE A 78 0.72 -12.96 -9.70
CA ILE A 78 0.11 -12.96 -8.37
C ILE A 78 1.12 -13.42 -7.30
N ARG A 79 1.89 -14.47 -7.58
CA ARG A 79 2.92 -14.96 -6.65
C ARG A 79 3.99 -13.90 -6.38
N ASN A 80 4.48 -13.22 -7.42
CA ASN A 80 5.47 -12.14 -7.29
C ASN A 80 4.92 -10.95 -6.49
N TRP A 81 3.63 -10.62 -6.67
CA TRP A 81 2.94 -9.61 -5.87
C TRP A 81 2.81 -10.02 -4.41
N GLU A 82 2.34 -11.23 -4.11
CA GLU A 82 2.16 -11.70 -2.74
C GLU A 82 3.47 -11.97 -1.99
N GLN A 83 4.59 -12.09 -2.70
CA GLN A 83 5.94 -12.19 -2.14
C GLN A 83 6.63 -10.82 -1.98
N GLY A 84 6.05 -9.74 -2.52
CA GLY A 84 6.67 -8.42 -2.51
C GLY A 84 7.90 -8.31 -3.41
N LYS A 85 8.06 -9.21 -4.40
CA LYS A 85 9.12 -9.11 -5.42
C LYS A 85 8.80 -8.03 -6.46
N ARG A 86 7.51 -7.85 -6.72
CA ARG A 86 6.93 -6.80 -7.57
C ARG A 86 5.61 -6.37 -6.92
N GLY A 87 5.07 -5.23 -7.34
CA GLY A 87 3.75 -4.78 -6.91
C GLY A 87 2.78 -4.64 -8.09
N PRO A 88 1.47 -4.72 -7.87
CA PRO A 88 0.48 -4.31 -8.86
C PRO A 88 0.65 -2.82 -9.18
N THR A 89 0.57 -2.49 -10.47
CA THR A 89 0.72 -1.13 -10.99
C THR A 89 -0.60 -0.62 -11.56
N GLY A 90 -0.77 0.71 -11.62
CA GLY A 90 -1.87 1.39 -12.31
C GLY A 90 -3.23 0.70 -12.16
N ALA A 91 -3.72 0.14 -13.28
CA ALA A 91 -5.01 -0.54 -13.38
C ALA A 91 -5.16 -1.75 -12.45
N ALA A 92 -4.13 -2.60 -12.30
CA ALA A 92 -4.19 -3.76 -11.42
C ALA A 92 -4.37 -3.34 -9.95
N ARG A 93 -3.72 -2.25 -9.54
CA ARG A 93 -3.87 -1.70 -8.18
C ARG A 93 -5.28 -1.15 -7.96
N ALA A 94 -5.85 -0.47 -8.95
CA ALA A 94 -7.24 0.00 -8.91
C ALA A 94 -8.22 -1.18 -8.82
N LEU A 95 -8.01 -2.22 -9.63
CA LEU A 95 -8.85 -3.42 -9.64
C LEU A 95 -8.82 -4.17 -8.30
N LEU A 96 -7.65 -4.29 -7.67
CA LEU A 96 -7.54 -4.85 -6.32
C LEU A 96 -8.30 -4.00 -5.27
N ARG A 97 -8.35 -2.67 -5.42
CA ARG A 97 -9.19 -1.81 -4.56
C ARG A 97 -10.68 -2.05 -4.80
N VAL A 98 -11.11 -2.21 -6.05
CA VAL A 98 -12.51 -2.55 -6.37
C VAL A 98 -12.88 -3.92 -5.78
N LEU A 99 -12.03 -4.93 -5.94
CA LEU A 99 -12.18 -6.24 -5.29
C LEU A 99 -12.22 -6.15 -3.76
N ASP A 100 -11.50 -5.19 -3.16
CA ASP A 100 -11.52 -4.98 -1.70
C ASP A 100 -12.83 -4.32 -1.23
N LYS A 101 -13.34 -3.33 -1.98
CA LYS A 101 -14.47 -2.49 -1.55
C LYS A 101 -15.84 -2.97 -2.03
N ALA A 102 -15.92 -3.64 -3.18
CA ALA A 102 -17.15 -4.12 -3.78
C ALA A 102 -16.95 -5.53 -4.39
N PRO A 103 -16.63 -6.54 -3.54
CA PRO A 103 -16.23 -7.86 -4.01
C PRO A 103 -17.33 -8.56 -4.79
N GLU A 104 -18.61 -8.43 -4.41
CA GLU A 104 -19.72 -9.10 -5.09
C GLU A 104 -19.91 -8.55 -6.51
N THR A 105 -19.85 -7.22 -6.68
CA THR A 105 -19.95 -6.57 -7.98
C THR A 105 -18.74 -6.91 -8.85
N ALA A 106 -17.52 -6.83 -8.28
CA ALA A 106 -16.31 -7.16 -9.01
C ALA A 106 -16.33 -8.61 -9.50
N LEU A 107 -16.62 -9.58 -8.63
CA LEU A 107 -16.66 -11.00 -8.98
C LEU A 107 -17.78 -11.36 -9.96
N ARG A 108 -18.85 -10.57 -10.05
CA ARG A 108 -19.89 -10.76 -11.06
C ARG A 108 -19.44 -10.33 -12.46
N VAL A 109 -18.61 -9.30 -12.54
CA VAL A 109 -18.10 -8.74 -13.80
C VAL A 109 -16.87 -9.51 -14.29
N LEU A 110 -16.02 -9.94 -13.36
CA LEU A 110 -14.82 -10.72 -13.63
C LEU A 110 -15.21 -12.20 -13.81
N THR A 111 -15.33 -12.62 -15.07
CA THR A 111 -15.69 -13.99 -15.48
C THR A 111 -14.54 -14.97 -15.31
#